data_AF-A0A330HX44-F1
#
_entry.id   AF-A0A330HX44-F1
#
_cell.length_a   1.000
_cell.length_b   1.000
_cell.length_c   1.000
_cell.angle_alpha   90.00
_cell.angle_beta   90.00
_cell.angle_gamma   90.00
#
_symmetry.space_group_name_H-M   'P 1'
#
loop_
_entity.id
_entity.type
_entity.pdbx_description
1 polymer ?
#
loop_
_entity_poly.entity_id
_entity_poly.type
_entity_poly.pdbx_seq_one_letter_code
_entity_poly.pdbx_strand_id
1 'polypeptide(L)'
;MIFERPLTVLIANIYLTGRSGTEIVTREVAFALRRAGHRPIVYAAGLGPIAEEIRARGIPVTDDISTIAADVDIIHGNHNQVTAIAAARFPNAPALYFAHDFTAWHSAPPFLANIWKYVAVDDTVAERLQFEAGIPAKRIVTLLNAVDTDRFVPGPPLPERPSRALAFAKNVQHLHAVRIACERHGIALDVAGGIVGNLVDEPENLLPQYDLLFTSALSALEAMACGRAVVVCDGRGLAGMARSDNWDAWRRRNFGLGVLRQRLSPDAISAEIERYDAIDAAEVTGRTRQDAGMSQWLDACLSLYDEAIRQHSAAPADMRDMNLSLARHMQIWLPKPGPIWPWMTEREDLLARLAQPVEPVPVELKPVKLDEPVSLALADEPQSTVRLTGFSTVEHWGVWTEGELATVECRIVSSSPVPAALRLSLVPFLHGDHAEVAVELFVNGMKIERQVFRPIVRSAPVFEARDWLVALPPEAMAGSSLIIGFRIDNPASPQQLGLSSDGRRLGVGLCQIELKR
;
A
#
# COMPACT_ATOMS: atom_id res chain seq x y z
N MET A 1 24.24 25.01 -8.12
CA MET A 1 24.12 26.41 -7.59
C MET A 1 24.83 26.47 -6.24
N ILE A 2 25.57 27.53 -5.90
CA ILE A 2 26.28 27.62 -4.60
C ILE A 2 25.58 28.65 -3.72
N PHE A 3 24.92 28.21 -2.65
CA PHE A 3 24.38 29.10 -1.64
C PHE A 3 25.51 29.67 -0.77
N GLU A 4 25.36 30.92 -0.30
CA GLU A 4 26.34 31.55 0.60
C GLU A 4 26.48 30.79 1.94
N ARG A 5 25.44 30.06 2.34
CA ARG A 5 25.44 29.15 3.50
C ARG A 5 24.63 27.88 3.23
N PRO A 6 24.95 26.76 3.90
CA PRO A 6 24.11 25.57 3.88
C PRO A 6 22.67 25.86 4.33
N LEU A 7 21.69 25.55 3.48
CA LEU A 7 20.27 25.54 3.84
C LEU A 7 19.93 24.47 4.87
N THR A 8 19.08 24.81 5.83
CA THR A 8 18.33 23.88 6.68
C THR A 8 16.98 23.57 6.03
N VAL A 9 16.80 22.33 5.57
CA VAL A 9 15.64 21.89 4.79
C VAL A 9 14.81 20.92 5.62
N LEU A 10 13.56 21.27 5.92
CA LEU A 10 12.63 20.38 6.58
C LEU A 10 11.83 19.58 5.54
N ILE A 11 12.02 18.26 5.51
CA ILE A 11 11.30 17.34 4.63
C ILE A 11 10.15 16.70 5.41
N ALA A 12 8.92 16.95 5.01
CA ALA A 12 7.72 16.42 5.68
C ALA A 12 7.08 15.31 4.84
N ASN A 13 7.07 14.08 5.35
CA ASN A 13 6.43 12.92 4.74
C ASN A 13 5.43 12.26 5.69
N ILE A 14 4.35 11.62 5.20
CA ILE A 14 3.32 11.11 6.11
C ILE A 14 3.85 9.98 7.00
N TYR A 15 4.54 9.01 6.40
CA TYR A 15 5.12 7.85 7.08
C TYR A 15 6.51 7.53 6.53
N LEU A 16 7.30 6.79 7.29
CA LEU A 16 8.58 6.16 6.95
C LEU A 16 8.61 4.70 7.44
N THR A 17 7.42 4.08 7.55
CA THR A 17 7.19 2.76 8.13
C THR A 17 7.33 1.62 7.12
N GLY A 18 7.25 1.92 5.82
CA GLY A 18 7.31 0.98 4.73
C GLY A 18 8.40 1.35 3.72
N ARG A 19 8.16 1.02 2.45
CA ARG A 19 9.05 1.28 1.32
C ARG A 19 8.25 1.76 0.11
N SER A 20 7.29 2.65 0.34
CA SER A 20 6.53 3.28 -0.74
C SER A 20 7.39 4.27 -1.54
N GLY A 21 6.91 4.67 -2.72
CA GLY A 21 7.67 5.57 -3.59
C GLY A 21 8.06 6.90 -2.93
N THR A 22 7.16 7.50 -2.14
CA THR A 22 7.44 8.78 -1.46
C THR A 22 8.39 8.63 -0.28
N GLU A 23 8.42 7.48 0.39
CA GLU A 23 9.40 7.15 1.42
C GLU A 23 10.81 7.04 0.83
N ILE A 24 10.93 6.32 -0.29
CA ILE A 24 12.19 6.22 -1.04
C ILE A 24 12.63 7.60 -1.52
N VAL A 25 11.75 8.38 -2.15
CA VAL A 25 12.08 9.76 -2.57
C VAL A 25 12.51 10.62 -1.38
N THR A 26 11.83 10.54 -0.24
CA THR A 26 12.21 11.27 0.97
C THR A 26 13.63 10.95 1.42
N ARG A 27 14.00 9.65 1.42
CA ARG A 27 15.36 9.20 1.71
C ARG A 27 16.37 9.74 0.70
N GLU A 28 16.10 9.58 -0.60
CA GLU A 28 17.02 10.02 -1.65
C GLU A 28 17.26 11.54 -1.62
N VAL A 29 16.21 12.33 -1.41
CA VAL A 29 16.32 13.79 -1.29
C VAL A 29 17.12 14.17 -0.05
N ALA A 30 16.88 13.53 1.09
CA ALA A 30 17.65 13.76 2.31
C ALA A 30 19.15 13.45 2.09
N PHE A 31 19.46 12.33 1.43
CA PHE A 31 20.85 11.95 1.13
C PHE A 31 21.50 12.91 0.13
N ALA A 32 20.79 13.28 -0.94
CA ALA A 32 21.29 14.20 -1.95
C ALA A 32 21.60 15.58 -1.34
N LEU A 33 20.69 16.12 -0.52
CA LEU A 33 20.91 17.38 0.22
C LEU A 33 22.13 17.29 1.14
N ARG A 34 22.25 16.20 1.90
CA ARG A 34 23.39 15.99 2.82
C ARG A 34 24.71 15.92 2.05
N ARG A 35 24.76 15.20 0.92
CA ARG A 35 25.96 15.13 0.06
C ARG A 35 26.34 16.48 -0.52
N ALA A 36 25.35 17.31 -0.87
CA ALA A 36 25.57 18.68 -1.34
C ALA A 36 25.93 19.69 -0.23
N GLY A 37 26.07 19.23 1.02
CA GLY A 37 26.49 20.06 2.15
C GLY A 37 25.35 20.79 2.87
N HIS A 38 24.09 20.53 2.52
CA HIS A 38 22.91 21.08 3.20
C HIS A 38 22.56 20.30 4.47
N ARG A 39 21.63 20.85 5.26
CA ARG A 39 21.18 20.31 6.56
C ARG A 39 19.73 19.84 6.46
N PRO A 40 19.47 18.64 5.92
CA PRO A 40 18.13 18.07 5.92
C PRO A 40 17.70 17.66 7.33
N ILE A 41 16.42 17.81 7.62
CA ILE A 41 15.71 17.27 8.79
C ILE A 41 14.46 16.59 8.24
N VAL A 42 14.16 15.38 8.69
CA VAL A 42 12.97 14.66 8.22
C VAL A 42 11.93 14.58 9.34
N TYR A 43 10.70 14.96 9.00
CA TYR A 43 9.54 14.86 9.88
C TYR A 43 8.51 13.90 9.27
N ALA A 44 8.09 12.89 10.05
CA ALA A 44 7.03 11.98 9.64
C ALA A 44 6.22 11.44 10.81
N ALA A 45 4.92 11.25 10.64
CA ALA A 45 4.01 10.82 11.71
C ALA A 45 4.20 9.35 12.14
N GLY A 46 4.81 8.53 11.29
CA GLY A 46 5.16 7.15 11.58
C GLY A 46 6.58 6.86 11.15
N LEU A 47 7.38 6.29 12.04
CA LEU A 47 8.79 5.98 11.81
C LEU A 47 9.00 4.48 11.70
N GLY A 48 9.92 4.07 10.84
CA GLY A 48 10.28 2.67 10.64
C GLY A 48 11.58 2.52 9.84
N PRO A 49 11.74 1.47 9.03
CA PRO A 49 13.03 1.12 8.42
C PRO A 49 13.69 2.27 7.65
N ILE A 50 12.93 3.04 6.88
CA ILE A 50 13.47 4.17 6.13
C ILE A 50 13.94 5.30 7.05
N ALA A 51 13.26 5.53 8.18
CA ALA A 51 13.72 6.50 9.18
C ALA A 51 15.07 6.08 9.77
N GLU A 52 15.26 4.79 10.04
CA GLU A 52 16.54 4.27 10.56
C GLU A 52 17.67 4.37 9.52
N GLU A 53 17.39 4.10 8.24
CA GLU A 53 18.37 4.33 7.17
C GLU A 53 18.81 5.79 7.07
N ILE A 54 17.85 6.72 7.22
CA ILE A 54 18.13 8.16 7.20
C ILE A 54 18.99 8.55 8.41
N ARG A 55 18.63 8.08 9.61
CA ARG A 55 19.40 8.30 10.85
C ARG A 55 20.81 7.74 10.79
N ALA A 56 20.99 6.57 10.18
CA ALA A 56 22.30 5.93 10.01
C ALA A 56 23.29 6.79 9.20
N ARG A 57 22.80 7.73 8.39
CA ARG A 57 23.62 8.73 7.67
C ARG A 57 23.81 10.05 8.44
N GLY A 58 23.43 10.08 9.72
CA GLY A 58 23.55 11.26 10.59
C GLY A 58 22.57 12.38 10.26
N ILE A 59 21.43 12.05 9.63
CA ILE A 59 20.37 13.00 9.33
C ILE A 59 19.29 12.89 10.42
N PRO A 60 18.91 13.99 11.09
CA PRO A 60 17.86 13.97 12.11
C PRO A 60 16.50 13.57 11.52
N VAL A 61 15.81 12.65 12.20
CA VAL A 61 14.44 12.23 11.89
C VAL A 61 13.59 12.27 13.16
N THR A 62 12.41 12.88 13.10
CA THR A 62 11.49 13.02 14.24
C THR A 62 10.03 12.82 13.81
N ASP A 63 9.20 12.34 14.74
CA ASP A 63 7.75 12.29 14.64
C ASP A 63 7.05 13.38 15.47
N ASP A 64 7.82 14.16 16.22
CA ASP A 64 7.35 15.33 16.96
C ASP A 64 7.98 16.60 16.41
N ILE A 65 7.19 17.37 15.67
CA ILE A 65 7.60 18.64 15.05
C ILE A 65 8.08 19.66 16.10
N SER A 66 7.63 19.56 17.36
CA SER A 66 8.00 20.50 18.43
C SER A 66 9.46 20.35 18.88
N THR A 67 10.05 19.17 18.66
CA THR A 67 11.44 18.86 19.04
C THR A 67 12.48 19.55 18.16
N ILE A 68 12.08 20.06 16.99
CA ILE A 68 12.97 20.77 16.08
C ILE A 68 13.21 22.18 16.62
N ALA A 69 14.39 22.38 17.21
CA ALA A 69 14.82 23.65 17.81
C ALA A 69 15.60 24.56 16.85
N ALA A 70 15.91 24.08 15.64
CA ALA A 70 16.61 24.86 14.62
C ALA A 70 15.66 25.73 13.80
N ASP A 71 16.15 26.86 13.30
CA ASP A 71 15.47 27.61 12.26
C ASP A 71 15.49 26.81 10.94
N VAL A 72 14.34 26.81 10.26
CA VAL A 72 14.15 26.14 8.98
C VAL A 72 14.17 27.19 7.87
N ASP A 73 15.04 27.01 6.87
CA ASP A 73 15.12 27.94 5.74
C ASP A 73 14.02 27.64 4.70
N ILE A 74 13.64 26.37 4.54
CA ILE A 74 12.58 25.96 3.62
C ILE A 74 11.95 24.61 4.01
N ILE A 75 10.65 24.47 3.72
CA ILE A 75 9.88 23.24 3.89
C ILE A 75 9.70 22.55 2.54
N HIS A 76 10.11 21.29 2.45
CA HIS A 76 9.78 20.35 1.38
C HIS A 76 8.64 19.44 1.85
N GLY A 77 7.42 19.72 1.41
CA GLY A 77 6.22 19.01 1.86
C GLY A 77 5.73 17.98 0.85
N ASN A 78 5.73 16.68 1.21
CA ASN A 78 5.26 15.60 0.33
C ASN A 78 3.77 15.27 0.49
N HIS A 79 3.21 15.47 1.69
CA HIS A 79 1.83 15.09 2.00
C HIS A 79 1.11 16.15 2.82
N ASN A 80 -0.21 16.20 2.68
CA ASN A 80 -1.04 17.34 3.08
C ASN A 80 -0.91 17.73 4.57
N GLN A 81 -1.15 16.81 5.50
CA GLN A 81 -1.23 17.08 6.93
C GLN A 81 0.14 17.42 7.51
N VAL A 82 1.15 16.61 7.21
CA VAL A 82 2.52 16.84 7.70
C VAL A 82 3.12 18.13 7.16
N THR A 83 2.78 18.52 5.93
CA THR A 83 3.17 19.83 5.38
C THR A 83 2.48 20.97 6.12
N ALA A 84 1.18 20.83 6.43
CA ALA A 84 0.45 21.84 7.19
C ALA A 84 0.96 21.99 8.62
N ILE A 85 1.31 20.89 9.30
CA ILE A 85 1.93 20.89 10.62
C ILE A 85 3.29 21.59 10.58
N ALA A 86 4.14 21.26 9.60
CA ALA A 86 5.43 21.91 9.41
C ALA A 86 5.27 23.42 9.16
N ALA A 87 4.35 23.82 8.26
CA ALA A 87 4.08 25.21 7.95
C ALA A 87 3.52 26.00 9.15
N ALA A 88 2.71 25.35 10.01
CA ALA A 88 2.21 25.96 11.24
C ALA A 88 3.33 26.17 12.28
N ARG A 89 4.24 25.21 12.42
CA ARG A 89 5.38 25.30 13.36
C ARG A 89 6.44 26.30 12.90
N PHE A 90 6.65 26.43 11.59
CA PHE A 90 7.67 27.28 10.98
C PHE A 90 7.03 28.29 10.01
N PRO A 91 6.23 29.26 10.51
CA PRO A 91 5.47 30.17 9.65
C PRO A 91 6.35 31.14 8.84
N ASN A 92 7.59 31.38 9.28
CA ASN A 92 8.57 32.23 8.59
C ASN A 92 9.36 31.47 7.51
N ALA A 93 9.19 30.15 7.42
CA ALA A 93 9.80 29.35 6.37
C ALA A 93 8.81 29.24 5.19
N PRO A 94 9.25 29.54 3.96
CA PRO A 94 8.45 29.20 2.78
C PRO A 94 8.37 27.69 2.61
N ALA A 95 7.31 27.24 1.95
CA ALA A 95 7.10 25.85 1.62
C ALA A 95 6.96 25.63 0.11
N LEU A 96 7.50 24.50 -0.36
CA LEU A 96 7.15 23.89 -1.63
C LEU A 96 6.37 22.61 -1.35
N TYR A 97 5.24 22.43 -2.04
CA TYR A 97 4.46 21.21 -1.94
C TYR A 97 4.73 20.29 -3.13
N PHE A 98 5.30 19.12 -2.90
CA PHE A 98 5.57 18.11 -3.90
C PHE A 98 4.40 17.13 -3.98
N ALA A 99 3.69 17.16 -5.11
CA ALA A 99 2.59 16.25 -5.39
C ALA A 99 3.13 15.02 -6.13
N HIS A 100 2.97 13.85 -5.51
CA HIS A 100 3.54 12.57 -5.98
C HIS A 100 2.51 11.62 -6.60
N ASP A 101 1.23 11.80 -6.27
CA ASP A 101 0.17 10.86 -6.63
C ASP A 101 -1.04 11.58 -7.22
N PHE A 102 -1.80 10.87 -8.06
CA PHE A 102 -2.98 11.38 -8.73
C PHE A 102 -4.29 11.10 -7.96
N THR A 103 -4.35 10.03 -7.17
CA THR A 103 -5.59 9.51 -6.56
C THR A 103 -5.61 9.62 -5.05
N ALA A 104 -4.45 9.49 -4.41
CA ALA A 104 -4.32 9.46 -2.96
C ALA A 104 -4.80 10.78 -2.34
N TRP A 105 -5.69 10.65 -1.36
CA TRP A 105 -6.25 11.81 -0.67
C TRP A 105 -5.21 12.56 0.16
N HIS A 106 -4.25 11.84 0.74
CA HIS A 106 -3.15 12.42 1.53
C HIS A 106 -2.15 13.19 0.64
N SER A 107 -2.26 13.01 -0.68
CA SER A 107 -1.53 13.77 -1.72
C SER A 107 -2.35 14.94 -2.29
N ALA A 108 -3.48 15.30 -1.68
CA ALA A 108 -4.21 16.50 -2.08
C ALA A 108 -3.46 17.77 -1.63
N PRO A 109 -3.33 18.80 -2.49
CA PRO A 109 -2.51 19.96 -2.19
C PRO A 109 -3.09 20.81 -1.07
N PRO A 110 -2.30 21.20 -0.06
CA PRO A 110 -2.71 22.18 0.95
C PRO A 110 -2.68 23.61 0.38
N PHE A 111 -3.69 24.42 0.71
CA PHE A 111 -3.79 25.84 0.31
C PHE A 111 -3.35 26.76 1.44
N LEU A 112 -2.06 26.72 1.77
CA LEU A 112 -1.46 27.52 2.85
C LEU A 112 -0.79 28.76 2.27
N ALA A 113 -0.82 29.86 3.04
CA ALA A 113 -0.32 31.15 2.56
C ALA A 113 1.21 31.20 2.35
N ASN A 114 1.99 30.36 3.04
CA ASN A 114 3.44 30.25 2.85
C ASN A 114 3.88 29.19 1.82
N ILE A 115 2.95 28.49 1.15
CA ILE A 115 3.31 27.61 0.03
C ILE A 115 3.51 28.47 -1.22
N TRP A 116 4.70 28.45 -1.81
CA TRP A 116 4.99 29.29 -2.99
C TRP A 116 4.73 28.57 -4.31
N LYS A 117 5.22 27.34 -4.43
CA LYS A 117 5.04 26.49 -5.62
C LYS A 117 4.48 25.12 -5.23
N TYR A 118 3.72 24.58 -6.16
CA TYR A 118 3.28 23.19 -6.18
C TYR A 118 4.10 22.48 -7.25
N VAL A 119 4.88 21.50 -6.84
CA VAL A 119 5.80 20.75 -7.68
C VAL A 119 5.15 19.43 -8.05
N ALA A 120 4.89 19.23 -9.34
CA ALA A 120 4.37 17.97 -9.86
C ALA A 120 5.51 17.07 -10.33
N VAL A 121 5.46 15.78 -9.98
CA VAL A 121 6.46 14.80 -10.41
C VAL A 121 6.30 14.29 -11.85
N ASP A 122 5.18 14.63 -12.48
CA ASP A 122 4.88 14.38 -13.89
C ASP A 122 3.75 15.28 -14.40
N ASP A 123 3.50 15.23 -15.70
CA ASP A 123 2.45 16.03 -16.34
C ASP A 123 1.05 15.63 -15.91
N THR A 124 0.81 14.35 -15.60
CA THR A 124 -0.50 13.87 -15.16
C THR A 124 -0.86 14.44 -13.78
N VAL A 125 0.11 14.54 -12.88
CA VAL A 125 -0.05 15.21 -11.59
C VAL A 125 -0.16 16.73 -11.76
N ALA A 126 0.57 17.33 -12.69
CA ALA A 126 0.44 18.76 -12.99
C ALA A 126 -0.99 19.12 -13.45
N GLU A 127 -1.57 18.29 -14.33
CA GLU A 127 -2.95 18.42 -14.79
C GLU A 127 -3.94 18.30 -13.62
N ARG A 128 -3.76 17.35 -12.69
CA ARG A 128 -4.58 17.25 -11.47
C ARG A 128 -4.53 18.53 -10.64
N LEU A 129 -3.33 19.03 -10.37
CA LEU A 129 -3.14 20.26 -9.58
C LEU A 129 -3.86 21.45 -10.23
N GLN A 130 -3.81 21.55 -11.56
CA GLN A 130 -4.42 22.64 -12.28
C GLN A 130 -5.94 22.51 -12.39
N PHE A 131 -6.43 21.36 -12.86
CA PHE A 131 -7.82 21.20 -13.27
C PHE A 131 -8.74 20.72 -12.15
N GLU A 132 -8.26 19.86 -11.24
CA GLU A 132 -9.07 19.37 -10.12
C GLU A 132 -8.89 20.23 -8.88
N ALA A 133 -7.64 20.60 -8.56
CA ALA A 133 -7.36 21.41 -7.38
C ALA A 133 -7.46 22.93 -7.65
N GLY A 134 -7.55 23.37 -8.91
CA GLY A 134 -7.71 24.78 -9.24
C GLY A 134 -6.48 25.64 -8.93
N ILE A 135 -5.28 25.04 -8.89
CA ILE A 135 -4.04 25.78 -8.65
C ILE A 135 -3.66 26.57 -9.92
N PRO A 136 -3.39 27.88 -9.82
CA PRO A 136 -2.98 28.66 -10.98
C PRO A 136 -1.68 28.12 -11.60
N ALA A 137 -1.64 27.98 -12.94
CA ALA A 137 -0.48 27.43 -13.66
C ALA A 137 0.86 28.08 -13.29
N LYS A 138 0.89 29.39 -13.02
CA LYS A 138 2.10 30.13 -12.58
C LYS A 138 2.70 29.66 -11.24
N ARG A 139 1.92 28.91 -10.44
CA ARG A 139 2.34 28.30 -9.17
C ARG A 139 2.66 26.82 -9.32
N ILE A 140 2.46 26.22 -10.49
CA ILE A 140 2.76 24.82 -10.76
C ILE A 140 4.09 24.74 -11.49
N VAL A 141 4.97 23.84 -11.05
CA VAL A 141 6.23 23.51 -11.72
C VAL A 141 6.29 21.99 -11.87
N THR A 142 6.63 21.49 -13.05
CA THR A 142 6.90 20.05 -13.22
C THR A 142 8.37 19.79 -12.98
N LEU A 143 8.69 19.03 -11.94
CA LEU A 143 10.04 18.53 -11.67
C LEU A 143 9.98 17.00 -11.64
N LEU A 144 10.37 16.40 -12.76
CA LEU A 144 10.18 14.97 -12.98
C LEU A 144 11.01 14.12 -12.01
N ASN A 145 10.49 12.98 -11.56
CA ASN A 145 11.23 12.06 -10.68
C ASN A 145 12.62 11.70 -11.24
N ALA A 146 13.57 11.49 -10.34
CA ALA A 146 14.96 11.18 -10.65
C ALA A 146 15.41 9.89 -9.98
N VAL A 147 16.52 9.35 -10.46
CA VAL A 147 17.20 8.16 -9.96
C VAL A 147 18.63 8.52 -9.54
N ASP A 148 19.07 7.97 -8.40
CA ASP A 148 20.47 8.09 -7.98
C ASP A 148 21.33 7.16 -8.83
N THR A 149 21.95 7.71 -9.87
CA THR A 149 22.76 6.97 -10.85
C THR A 149 24.09 6.47 -10.30
N ASP A 150 24.51 6.96 -9.13
CA ASP A 150 25.69 6.47 -8.41
C ASP A 150 25.33 5.22 -7.60
N ARG A 151 24.08 5.12 -7.14
CA ARG A 151 23.53 3.95 -6.46
C ARG A 151 23.09 2.86 -7.45
N PHE A 152 22.31 3.23 -8.47
CA PHE A 152 21.82 2.31 -9.49
C PHE A 152 22.82 2.23 -10.66
N VAL A 153 23.80 1.35 -10.51
CA VAL A 153 24.86 1.14 -11.50
C VAL A 153 24.45 0.12 -12.56
N PRO A 154 24.92 0.27 -13.83
CA PRO A 154 24.61 -0.69 -14.89
C PRO A 154 25.09 -2.11 -14.59
N GLY A 155 24.25 -3.09 -14.88
CA GLY A 155 24.59 -4.51 -14.84
C GLY A 155 25.37 -5.00 -16.06
N PRO A 156 25.58 -6.33 -16.18
CA PRO A 156 26.25 -6.93 -17.34
C PRO A 156 25.47 -6.68 -18.64
N PRO A 157 26.13 -6.68 -19.82
CA PRO A 157 25.45 -6.50 -21.10
C PRO A 157 24.25 -7.44 -21.26
N LEU A 158 23.15 -6.90 -21.79
CA LEU A 158 21.93 -7.66 -22.00
C LEU A 158 22.11 -8.73 -23.11
N PRO A 159 21.56 -9.94 -22.94
CA PRO A 159 21.63 -11.00 -23.94
C PRO A 159 20.76 -10.66 -25.17
N GLU A 160 20.97 -11.37 -26.29
CA GLU A 160 20.11 -11.23 -27.49
C GLU A 160 18.64 -11.57 -27.22
N ARG A 161 18.38 -12.46 -26.25
CA ARG A 161 17.04 -12.81 -25.79
C ARG A 161 17.00 -12.86 -24.27
N PRO A 162 15.97 -12.29 -23.62
CA PRO A 162 15.87 -12.30 -22.17
C PRO A 162 15.62 -13.73 -21.67
N SER A 163 16.24 -14.08 -20.55
CA SER A 163 16.13 -15.39 -19.91
C SER A 163 15.62 -15.31 -18.47
N ARG A 164 15.84 -14.16 -17.82
CA ARG A 164 15.41 -13.90 -16.44
C ARG A 164 14.70 -12.56 -16.35
N ALA A 165 13.54 -12.56 -15.71
CA ALA A 165 12.74 -11.37 -15.47
C ALA A 165 12.35 -11.19 -14.00
N LEU A 166 12.11 -9.93 -13.63
CA LEU A 166 11.59 -9.54 -12.32
C LEU A 166 10.33 -8.69 -12.50
N ALA A 167 9.25 -9.06 -11.81
CA ALA A 167 8.07 -8.20 -11.69
C ALA A 167 8.02 -7.52 -10.31
N PHE A 168 7.95 -6.19 -10.29
CA PHE A 168 7.68 -5.44 -9.06
C PHE A 168 6.18 -5.31 -8.80
N ALA A 169 5.70 -6.12 -7.88
CA ALA A 169 4.31 -6.16 -7.44
C ALA A 169 3.99 -5.02 -6.46
N LYS A 170 3.57 -3.87 -6.99
CA LYS A 170 2.85 -2.84 -6.19
C LYS A 170 1.41 -3.27 -5.87
N ASN A 171 0.90 -4.18 -6.68
CA ASN A 171 -0.43 -4.77 -6.66
C ASN A 171 -0.38 -6.11 -7.42
N VAL A 172 -1.47 -6.86 -7.46
CA VAL A 172 -1.46 -8.26 -7.96
C VAL A 172 -2.05 -8.45 -9.35
N GLN A 173 -2.79 -7.47 -9.88
CA GLN A 173 -3.64 -7.64 -11.07
C GLN A 173 -2.86 -7.94 -12.35
N HIS A 174 -1.59 -7.51 -12.46
CA HIS A 174 -0.74 -7.75 -13.63
C HIS A 174 0.01 -9.09 -13.57
N LEU A 175 0.16 -9.69 -12.38
CA LEU A 175 1.06 -10.82 -12.17
C LEU A 175 0.64 -12.07 -12.96
N HIS A 176 -0.66 -12.33 -13.07
CA HIS A 176 -1.17 -13.48 -13.82
C HIS A 176 -0.80 -13.39 -15.31
N ALA A 177 -1.03 -12.23 -15.94
CA ALA A 177 -0.70 -12.00 -17.34
C ALA A 177 0.81 -12.10 -17.60
N VAL A 178 1.62 -11.52 -16.71
CA VAL A 178 3.10 -11.55 -16.80
C VAL A 178 3.64 -12.97 -16.66
N ARG A 179 3.13 -13.77 -15.71
CA ARG A 179 3.54 -15.18 -15.53
C ARG A 179 3.33 -16.01 -16.80
N ILE A 180 2.13 -15.97 -17.37
CA ILE A 180 1.80 -16.74 -18.57
C ILE A 180 2.66 -16.30 -19.76
N ALA A 181 2.85 -14.99 -19.93
CA ALA A 181 3.69 -14.48 -21.02
C ALA A 181 5.16 -14.91 -20.87
N CYS A 182 5.73 -14.82 -19.67
CA CYS A 182 7.10 -15.27 -19.42
C CYS A 182 7.26 -16.77 -19.68
N GLU A 183 6.30 -17.60 -19.24
CA GLU A 183 6.32 -19.04 -19.49
C GLU A 183 6.32 -19.38 -20.99
N ARG A 184 5.48 -18.71 -21.79
CA ARG A 184 5.45 -18.87 -23.26
C ARG A 184 6.77 -18.54 -23.95
N HIS A 185 7.52 -17.59 -23.39
CA HIS A 185 8.81 -17.15 -23.91
C HIS A 185 10.01 -17.85 -23.26
N GLY A 186 9.78 -18.81 -22.35
CA GLY A 186 10.85 -19.52 -21.65
C GLY A 186 11.67 -18.64 -20.70
N ILE A 187 11.08 -17.56 -20.19
CA ILE A 187 11.71 -16.59 -19.29
C ILE A 187 11.40 -16.98 -17.83
N ALA A 188 12.44 -17.17 -17.03
CA ALA A 188 12.29 -17.37 -15.59
C ALA A 188 11.84 -16.07 -14.91
N LEU A 189 10.71 -16.09 -14.19
CA LEU A 189 10.13 -14.89 -13.56
C LEU A 189 10.19 -14.97 -12.03
N ASP A 190 10.88 -14.00 -11.44
CA ASP A 190 10.80 -13.69 -10.02
C ASP A 190 9.80 -12.54 -9.76
N VAL A 191 9.25 -12.47 -8.55
CA VAL A 191 8.33 -11.40 -8.15
C VAL A 191 8.76 -10.82 -6.81
N ALA A 192 8.86 -9.49 -6.75
CA ALA A 192 9.21 -8.74 -5.56
C ALA A 192 8.15 -7.68 -5.24
N GLY A 193 7.90 -7.42 -3.96
CA GLY A 193 6.96 -6.42 -3.49
C GLY A 193 6.31 -6.79 -2.16
N GLY A 194 5.92 -5.79 -1.37
CA GLY A 194 5.29 -6.00 -0.07
C GLY A 194 3.99 -6.81 -0.15
N ILE A 195 3.22 -6.66 -1.24
CA ILE A 195 1.96 -7.38 -1.44
C ILE A 195 2.14 -8.89 -1.66
N VAL A 196 3.35 -9.33 -2.01
CA VAL A 196 3.70 -10.76 -2.17
C VAL A 196 4.63 -11.26 -1.06
N GLY A 197 4.82 -10.47 0.01
CA GLY A 197 5.67 -10.83 1.14
C GLY A 197 7.17 -10.87 0.84
N ASN A 198 7.61 -10.34 -0.31
CA ASN A 198 9.01 -10.34 -0.74
C ASN A 198 9.53 -8.92 -0.91
N LEU A 199 9.75 -8.22 0.21
CA LEU A 199 10.33 -6.86 0.21
C LEU A 199 11.83 -6.93 -0.14
N VAL A 200 12.30 -5.97 -0.94
CA VAL A 200 13.70 -5.87 -1.36
C VAL A 200 14.33 -4.64 -0.73
N ASP A 201 15.39 -4.87 0.05
CA ASP A 201 16.05 -3.80 0.78
C ASP A 201 17.04 -3.00 -0.08
N GLU A 202 17.75 -3.70 -0.96
CA GLU A 202 18.80 -3.14 -1.83
C GLU A 202 18.50 -3.46 -3.31
N PRO A 203 17.48 -2.83 -3.91
CA PRO A 203 17.13 -3.07 -5.32
C PRO A 203 18.32 -2.81 -6.27
N GLU A 204 19.21 -1.89 -5.95
CA GLU A 204 20.43 -1.61 -6.72
C GLU A 204 21.33 -2.85 -6.91
N ASN A 205 21.31 -3.79 -5.97
CA ASN A 205 22.09 -5.03 -6.04
C ASN A 205 21.31 -6.15 -6.76
N LEU A 206 19.98 -6.09 -6.71
CA LEU A 206 19.09 -7.08 -7.30
C LEU A 206 18.86 -6.84 -8.80
N LEU A 207 18.55 -5.61 -9.19
CA LEU A 207 18.14 -5.26 -10.56
C LEU A 207 19.17 -5.66 -11.63
N PRO A 208 20.49 -5.50 -11.42
CA PRO A 208 21.49 -5.93 -12.39
C PRO A 208 21.46 -7.43 -12.76
N GLN A 209 20.82 -8.27 -11.95
CA GLN A 209 20.80 -9.73 -12.13
C GLN A 209 19.73 -10.22 -13.12
N TYR A 210 18.87 -9.32 -13.61
CA TYR A 210 17.79 -9.63 -14.53
C TYR A 210 18.07 -9.08 -15.93
N ASP A 211 17.35 -9.58 -16.93
CA ASP A 211 17.41 -9.08 -18.31
C ASP A 211 16.23 -8.14 -18.58
N LEU A 212 15.06 -8.49 -18.03
CA LEU A 212 13.77 -7.85 -18.30
C LEU A 212 13.03 -7.55 -17.00
N LEU A 213 12.42 -6.37 -16.89
CA LEU A 213 11.59 -6.02 -15.75
C LEU A 213 10.18 -5.65 -16.15
N PHE A 214 9.24 -6.01 -15.28
CA PHE A 214 7.84 -5.57 -15.34
C PHE A 214 7.59 -4.63 -14.16
N THR A 215 7.57 -3.32 -14.44
CA THR A 215 7.47 -2.29 -13.39
C THR A 215 7.00 -0.95 -13.95
N SER A 216 6.77 0.03 -13.09
CA SER A 216 6.28 1.37 -13.46
C SER A 216 6.87 2.46 -12.57
N ALA A 217 6.72 3.72 -13.00
CA ALA A 217 7.12 4.90 -12.21
C ALA A 217 8.62 4.91 -11.86
N LEU A 218 8.97 5.29 -10.63
CA LEU A 218 10.35 5.37 -10.14
C LEU A 218 11.11 4.05 -10.35
N SER A 219 10.49 2.91 -10.07
CA SER A 219 11.13 1.60 -10.23
C SER A 219 11.45 1.24 -11.68
N ALA A 220 10.75 1.83 -12.66
CA ALA A 220 11.14 1.73 -14.06
C ALA A 220 12.41 2.53 -14.35
N LEU A 221 12.54 3.75 -13.80
CA LEU A 221 13.77 4.55 -13.91
C LEU A 221 14.96 3.85 -13.24
N GLU A 222 14.76 3.27 -12.06
CA GLU A 222 15.78 2.49 -11.35
C GLU A 222 16.28 1.30 -12.20
N ALA A 223 15.35 0.54 -12.78
CA ALA A 223 15.66 -0.59 -13.66
C ALA A 223 16.40 -0.17 -14.94
N MET A 224 15.92 0.88 -15.62
CA MET A 224 16.56 1.39 -16.83
C MET A 224 17.94 1.98 -16.55
N ALA A 225 18.15 2.62 -15.39
CA ALA A 225 19.46 3.12 -14.94
C ALA A 225 20.47 1.99 -14.69
N CYS A 226 19.99 0.82 -14.26
CA CYS A 226 20.75 -0.43 -14.13
C CYS A 226 21.01 -1.16 -15.45
N GLY A 227 20.66 -0.59 -16.61
CA GLY A 227 20.97 -1.24 -17.89
C GLY A 227 19.99 -2.34 -18.28
N ARG A 228 18.79 -2.38 -17.69
CA ARG A 228 17.83 -3.48 -17.89
C ARG A 228 16.69 -3.07 -18.83
N ALA A 229 16.19 -4.01 -19.62
CA ALA A 229 15.00 -3.77 -20.43
C ALA A 229 13.74 -3.72 -19.54
N VAL A 230 12.77 -2.87 -19.88
CA VAL A 230 11.58 -2.66 -19.04
C VAL A 230 10.32 -2.69 -19.87
N VAL A 231 9.41 -3.60 -19.54
CA VAL A 231 7.99 -3.51 -19.93
C VAL A 231 7.27 -2.72 -18.85
N VAL A 232 6.76 -1.56 -19.23
CA VAL A 232 6.10 -0.64 -18.31
C VAL A 232 4.67 -1.10 -18.06
N CYS A 233 4.42 -1.68 -16.89
CA CYS A 233 3.10 -2.12 -16.47
C CYS A 233 2.97 -2.18 -14.94
N ASP A 234 1.72 -2.09 -14.47
CA ASP A 234 1.31 -2.51 -13.13
C ASP A 234 -0.18 -2.86 -13.16
N GLY A 235 -0.80 -3.16 -12.01
CA GLY A 235 -2.21 -3.57 -11.95
C GLY A 235 -3.23 -2.53 -12.44
N ARG A 236 -2.81 -1.31 -12.75
CA ARG A 236 -3.66 -0.29 -13.39
C ARG A 236 -3.68 -0.42 -14.92
N GLY A 237 -2.68 -1.08 -15.52
CA GLY A 237 -2.63 -1.30 -16.96
C GLY A 237 -1.22 -1.58 -17.50
N LEU A 238 -1.14 -1.68 -18.84
CA LEU A 238 0.08 -1.85 -19.61
C LEU A 238 0.34 -0.60 -20.47
N ALA A 239 1.58 -0.10 -20.48
CA ALA A 239 2.04 0.89 -21.46
C ALA A 239 2.76 0.21 -22.62
N GLY A 240 3.72 -0.66 -22.32
CA GLY A 240 4.49 -1.43 -23.30
C GLY A 240 5.99 -1.43 -23.00
N MET A 241 6.81 -1.95 -23.92
CA MET A 241 8.26 -1.91 -23.83
C MET A 241 8.77 -0.46 -23.86
N ALA A 242 9.54 -0.06 -22.85
CA ALA A 242 10.25 1.21 -22.83
C ALA A 242 11.33 1.19 -23.90
N ARG A 243 11.27 2.15 -24.83
CA ARG A 243 12.16 2.23 -25.98
C ARG A 243 12.64 3.65 -26.22
N SER A 244 13.74 3.77 -26.95
CA SER A 244 14.32 5.06 -27.37
C SER A 244 13.29 5.98 -28.03
N ASP A 245 12.41 5.41 -28.85
CA ASP A 245 11.36 6.09 -29.63
C ASP A 245 10.22 6.70 -28.80
N ASN A 246 9.93 6.12 -27.63
CA ASN A 246 8.82 6.53 -26.78
C ASN A 246 9.25 7.26 -25.51
N TRP A 247 10.57 7.35 -25.27
CA TRP A 247 11.17 7.97 -24.09
C TRP A 247 10.60 9.35 -23.80
N ASP A 248 10.63 10.29 -24.75
CA ASP A 248 10.24 11.69 -24.50
C ASP A 248 8.78 11.80 -24.04
N ALA A 249 7.89 11.02 -24.67
CA ALA A 249 6.47 11.01 -24.36
C ALA A 249 6.15 10.34 -23.02
N TRP A 250 6.92 9.30 -22.64
CA TRP A 250 6.69 8.52 -21.43
C TRP A 250 7.40 9.09 -20.21
N ARG A 251 8.58 9.69 -20.40
CA ARG A 251 9.36 10.37 -19.37
C ARG A 251 8.57 11.51 -18.72
N ARG A 252 7.86 12.30 -19.53
CA ARG A 252 6.95 13.38 -19.08
C ARG A 252 5.78 12.87 -18.23
N ARG A 253 5.42 11.60 -18.36
CA ARG A 253 4.37 10.91 -17.58
C ARG A 253 4.97 9.89 -16.60
N ASN A 254 6.25 10.04 -16.31
CA ASN A 254 7.03 9.26 -15.36
C ASN A 254 6.92 7.74 -15.57
N PHE A 255 6.65 7.25 -16.79
CA PHE A 255 6.38 5.81 -17.01
C PHE A 255 5.30 5.25 -16.07
N GLY A 256 4.34 6.11 -15.70
CA GLY A 256 3.33 5.88 -14.68
C GLY A 256 1.91 5.95 -15.23
N LEU A 257 0.96 6.37 -14.39
CA LEU A 257 -0.48 6.29 -14.66
C LEU A 257 -0.89 6.79 -16.05
N GLY A 258 -0.35 7.93 -16.50
CA GLY A 258 -0.74 8.54 -17.77
C GLY A 258 -0.41 7.74 -19.04
N VAL A 259 0.47 6.72 -18.95
CA VAL A 259 0.86 5.85 -20.08
C VAL A 259 0.27 4.44 -19.99
N LEU A 260 -0.26 4.02 -18.82
CA LEU A 260 -0.84 2.69 -18.61
C LEU A 260 -2.24 2.57 -19.23
N ARG A 261 -2.32 2.57 -20.56
CA ARG A 261 -3.58 2.69 -21.32
C ARG A 261 -4.13 1.37 -21.85
N GLN A 262 -3.28 0.35 -21.95
CA GLN A 262 -3.68 -0.95 -22.49
C GLN A 262 -4.17 -1.87 -21.38
N ARG A 263 -5.13 -2.75 -21.73
CA ARG A 263 -5.60 -3.81 -20.84
C ARG A 263 -4.51 -4.88 -20.70
N LEU A 264 -4.32 -5.35 -19.48
CA LEU A 264 -3.42 -6.47 -19.20
C LEU A 264 -3.99 -7.78 -19.76
N SER A 265 -3.23 -8.46 -20.61
CA SER A 265 -3.49 -9.82 -21.04
C SER A 265 -2.17 -10.55 -21.33
N PRO A 266 -2.12 -11.89 -21.24
CA PRO A 266 -0.93 -12.65 -21.62
C PRO A 266 -0.45 -12.34 -23.04
N ASP A 267 -1.36 -12.13 -23.99
CA ASP A 267 -1.04 -11.84 -25.38
C ASP A 267 -0.43 -10.44 -25.54
N ALA A 268 -1.00 -9.43 -24.85
CA ALA A 268 -0.46 -8.07 -24.87
C ALA A 268 0.93 -8.01 -24.24
N ILE A 269 1.17 -8.70 -23.12
CA ILE A 269 2.50 -8.78 -22.52
C ILE A 269 3.48 -9.53 -23.44
N SER A 270 3.03 -10.63 -24.07
CA SER A 270 3.86 -11.41 -25.01
C SER A 270 4.31 -10.55 -26.19
N ALA A 271 3.41 -9.75 -26.77
CA ALA A 271 3.74 -8.84 -27.86
C ALA A 271 4.79 -7.79 -27.46
N GLU A 272 4.80 -7.32 -26.21
CA GLU A 272 5.81 -6.38 -25.72
C GLU A 272 7.15 -7.06 -25.40
N ILE A 273 7.14 -8.32 -24.96
CA ILE A 273 8.36 -9.14 -24.84
C ILE A 273 9.02 -9.34 -26.21
N GLU A 274 8.24 -9.58 -27.25
CA GLU A 274 8.74 -9.74 -28.63
C GLU A 274 9.40 -8.48 -29.19
N ARG A 275 9.10 -7.31 -28.60
CA ARG A 275 9.73 -6.03 -28.93
C ARG A 275 11.02 -5.78 -28.16
N TYR A 276 11.49 -6.73 -27.35
CA TYR A 276 12.78 -6.65 -26.67
C TYR A 276 13.92 -6.44 -27.66
N ASP A 277 14.82 -5.51 -27.32
CA ASP A 277 15.98 -5.18 -28.11
C ASP A 277 17.10 -4.69 -27.17
N ALA A 278 18.19 -5.45 -27.07
CA ALA A 278 19.29 -5.18 -26.17
C ALA A 278 20.04 -3.87 -26.51
N ILE A 279 20.09 -3.49 -27.79
CA ILE A 279 20.76 -2.27 -28.25
C ILE A 279 19.90 -1.06 -27.87
N ASP A 280 18.60 -1.12 -28.15
CA ASP A 280 17.66 -0.06 -27.78
C ASP A 280 17.58 0.11 -26.25
N ALA A 281 17.58 -0.99 -25.49
CA ALA A 281 17.64 -0.93 -24.02
C ALA A 281 18.90 -0.22 -23.51
N ALA A 282 20.06 -0.43 -24.16
CA ALA A 282 21.29 0.30 -23.82
C ALA A 282 21.19 1.80 -24.14
N GLU A 283 20.51 2.17 -25.23
CA GLU A 283 20.20 3.57 -25.54
C GLU A 283 19.29 4.20 -24.47
N VAL A 284 18.21 3.51 -24.09
CA VAL A 284 17.30 3.91 -23.01
C VAL A 284 18.05 4.10 -21.69
N THR A 285 19.02 3.24 -21.37
CA THR A 285 19.90 3.43 -20.20
C THR A 285 20.74 4.69 -20.32
N GLY A 286 21.33 4.96 -21.49
CA GLY A 286 22.04 6.21 -21.75
C GLY A 286 21.15 7.43 -21.50
N ARG A 287 19.94 7.44 -22.07
CA ARG A 287 18.95 8.51 -21.86
C ARG A 287 18.52 8.63 -20.40
N THR A 288 18.29 7.52 -19.70
CA THR A 288 17.91 7.53 -18.28
C THR A 288 18.98 8.19 -17.42
N ARG A 289 20.24 7.80 -17.61
CA ARG A 289 21.36 8.36 -16.84
C ARG A 289 21.61 9.83 -17.18
N GLN A 290 21.33 10.24 -18.42
CA GLN A 290 21.47 11.63 -18.87
C GLN A 290 20.33 12.52 -18.37
N ASP A 291 19.07 12.09 -18.47
CA ASP A 291 17.87 12.93 -18.33
C ASP A 291 17.14 12.76 -16.97
N ALA A 292 17.49 11.74 -16.19
CA ALA A 292 16.82 11.42 -14.93
C ALA A 292 17.78 11.33 -13.72
N GLY A 293 19.00 11.86 -13.83
CA GLY A 293 19.98 11.82 -12.73
C GLY A 293 19.61 12.70 -11.52
N MET A 294 19.78 12.15 -10.31
CA MET A 294 19.50 12.83 -9.04
C MET A 294 20.26 14.15 -8.87
N SER A 295 21.50 14.25 -9.37
CA SER A 295 22.30 15.48 -9.24
C SER A 295 21.67 16.66 -9.98
N GLN A 296 21.21 16.45 -11.21
CA GLN A 296 20.54 17.49 -12.02
C GLN A 296 19.19 17.87 -11.41
N TRP A 297 18.46 16.87 -10.90
CA TRP A 297 17.22 17.08 -10.17
C TRP A 297 17.43 17.94 -8.92
N LEU A 298 18.49 17.67 -8.16
CA LEU A 298 18.82 18.44 -6.95
C LEU A 298 19.14 19.89 -7.30
N ASP A 299 19.93 20.15 -8.35
CA ASP A 299 20.22 21.52 -8.79
C ASP A 299 18.95 22.30 -9.17
N ALA A 300 18.01 21.64 -9.87
CA ALA A 300 16.71 22.24 -10.19
C ALA A 300 15.86 22.47 -8.94
N CYS A 301 15.83 21.52 -8.01
CA CYS A 301 15.12 21.63 -6.73
C CYS A 301 15.67 22.78 -5.87
N LEU A 302 16.98 22.89 -5.76
CA LEU A 302 17.68 23.97 -5.07
C LEU A 302 17.38 25.34 -5.70
N SER A 303 17.28 25.41 -7.02
CA SER A 303 16.88 26.64 -7.71
C SER A 303 15.45 27.07 -7.34
N LEU A 304 14.53 26.12 -7.21
CA LEU A 304 13.17 26.38 -6.73
C LEU A 304 13.14 26.80 -5.26
N TYR A 305 14.01 26.22 -4.42
CA TYR A 305 14.15 26.65 -3.03
C TYR A 305 14.62 28.09 -2.93
N ASP A 306 15.65 28.45 -3.68
CA ASP A 306 16.17 29.81 -3.73
C ASP A 306 15.10 30.82 -4.20
N GLU A 307 14.35 30.49 -5.26
CA GLU A 307 13.24 31.32 -5.73
C GLU A 307 12.20 31.54 -4.61
N ALA A 308 11.77 30.47 -3.93
CA ALA A 308 10.79 30.56 -2.86
C ALA A 308 11.29 31.36 -1.64
N ILE A 309 12.55 31.17 -1.25
CA ILE A 309 13.19 31.92 -0.16
C ILE A 309 13.25 33.41 -0.47
N ARG A 310 13.70 33.78 -1.68
CA ARG A 310 13.76 35.18 -2.12
C ARG A 310 12.38 35.82 -2.19
N GLN A 311 11.40 35.14 -2.77
CA GLN A 311 10.03 35.64 -2.85
C GLN A 311 9.40 35.83 -1.48
N HIS A 312 9.61 34.89 -0.55
CA HIS A 312 9.09 34.99 0.81
C HIS A 312 9.75 36.10 1.62
N SER A 313 11.06 36.29 1.47
CA SER A 313 11.78 37.36 2.14
C SER A 313 11.35 38.75 1.63
N ALA A 314 11.03 38.86 0.34
CA ALA A 314 10.53 40.10 -0.27
C ALA A 314 9.07 40.41 0.11
N ALA A 315 8.25 39.37 0.25
CA ALA A 315 6.83 39.48 0.57
C ALA A 315 6.40 38.34 1.53
N PRO A 316 6.69 38.44 2.83
CA PRO A 316 6.30 37.43 3.79
C PRO A 316 4.78 37.35 3.88
N ALA A 317 4.27 36.14 4.16
CA ALA A 317 2.84 35.95 4.33
C ALA A 317 2.37 36.66 5.60
N ASP A 318 1.27 37.41 5.50
CA ASP A 318 0.67 38.07 6.66
C ASP A 318 0.18 37.02 7.69
N MET A 319 0.38 37.29 8.98
CA MET A 319 0.03 36.34 10.05
C MET A 319 -1.45 36.00 10.06
N ARG A 320 -2.34 36.93 9.69
CA ARG A 320 -3.78 36.68 9.59
C ARG A 320 -4.09 35.74 8.44
N ASP A 321 -3.45 35.94 7.29
CA ASP A 321 -3.64 35.07 6.11
C ASP A 321 -3.08 33.67 6.36
N MET A 322 -1.93 33.58 7.04
CA MET A 322 -1.36 32.33 7.53
C MET A 322 -2.36 31.58 8.42
N ASN A 323 -2.84 32.23 9.48
CA ASN A 323 -3.79 31.63 10.42
C ASN A 323 -5.11 31.24 9.74
N LEU A 324 -5.63 32.08 8.83
CA LEU A 324 -6.87 31.78 8.10
C LEU A 324 -6.71 30.59 7.14
N SER A 325 -5.58 30.52 6.43
CA SER A 325 -5.28 29.41 5.52
C SER A 325 -5.12 28.09 6.27
N LEU A 326 -4.47 28.12 7.44
CA LEU A 326 -4.35 26.96 8.34
C LEU A 326 -5.70 26.56 8.92
N ALA A 327 -6.50 27.51 9.41
CA ALA A 327 -7.84 27.22 9.92
C ALA A 327 -8.74 26.56 8.85
N ARG A 328 -8.69 27.05 7.61
CA ARG A 328 -9.39 26.43 6.47
C ARG A 328 -8.88 25.02 6.19
N HIS A 329 -7.56 24.82 6.22
CA HIS A 329 -6.98 23.49 6.07
C HIS A 329 -7.50 22.53 7.15
N MET A 330 -7.42 22.92 8.43
CA MET A 330 -7.95 22.11 9.53
C MET A 330 -9.44 21.85 9.36
N GLN A 331 -10.23 22.83 8.94
CA GLN A 331 -11.67 22.67 8.69
C GLN A 331 -11.96 21.71 7.52
N ILE A 332 -11.16 21.70 6.46
CA ILE A 332 -11.31 20.78 5.32
C ILE A 332 -11.04 19.34 5.77
N TRP A 333 -10.00 19.14 6.57
CA TRP A 333 -9.52 17.81 6.95
C TRP A 333 -10.06 17.30 8.28
N LEU A 334 -10.85 18.11 8.99
CA LEU A 334 -11.57 17.70 10.19
C LEU A 334 -12.50 16.53 9.86
N PRO A 335 -12.50 15.43 10.65
CA PRO A 335 -13.48 14.36 10.53
C PRO A 335 -14.91 14.94 10.59
N LYS A 336 -15.75 14.63 9.60
CA LYS A 336 -17.15 15.08 9.55
C LYS A 336 -18.08 13.91 9.24
N PRO A 337 -19.28 13.84 9.84
CA PRO A 337 -20.30 12.89 9.43
C PRO A 337 -20.73 13.17 7.99
N GLY A 338 -20.71 12.15 7.12
CA GLY A 338 -21.15 12.24 5.73
C GLY A 338 -20.14 11.66 4.72
N PRO A 339 -20.54 11.46 3.45
CA PRO A 339 -19.80 10.69 2.44
C PRO A 339 -18.55 11.41 1.86
N ILE A 340 -18.12 12.52 2.45
CA ILE A 340 -17.14 13.46 1.86
C ILE A 340 -15.96 13.68 2.81
N TRP A 341 -15.50 12.63 3.48
CA TRP A 341 -14.15 12.65 4.05
C TRP A 341 -13.28 11.64 3.30
N PRO A 342 -12.22 12.07 2.61
CA PRO A 342 -11.52 11.20 1.65
C PRO A 342 -10.98 9.89 2.24
N TRP A 343 -10.57 9.89 3.50
CA TRP A 343 -10.15 8.65 4.18
C TRP A 343 -11.34 7.75 4.55
N MET A 344 -12.53 8.30 4.80
CA MET A 344 -13.73 7.47 5.02
C MET A 344 -14.16 6.78 3.72
N THR A 345 -14.06 7.45 2.57
CA THR A 345 -14.31 6.81 1.27
C THR A 345 -13.29 5.70 1.01
N GLU A 346 -11.99 5.95 1.21
CA GLU A 346 -10.98 4.89 1.06
C GLU A 346 -11.19 3.75 2.06
N ARG A 347 -11.54 4.06 3.32
CA ARG A 347 -11.89 3.06 4.32
C ARG A 347 -13.13 2.27 3.92
N GLU A 348 -14.18 2.92 3.43
CA GLU A 348 -15.41 2.28 2.95
C GLU A 348 -15.13 1.42 1.72
N ASP A 349 -14.30 1.87 0.78
CA ASP A 349 -13.85 1.10 -0.38
C ASP A 349 -12.99 -0.08 0.02
N LEU A 350 -12.08 0.08 0.99
CA LEU A 350 -11.26 -1.00 1.53
C LEU A 350 -12.12 -1.99 2.31
N LEU A 351 -13.07 -1.53 3.11
CA LEU A 351 -14.05 -2.38 3.79
C LEU A 351 -14.95 -3.08 2.77
N ALA A 352 -15.35 -2.41 1.70
CA ALA A 352 -16.11 -3.00 0.60
C ALA A 352 -15.27 -4.02 -0.17
N ARG A 353 -13.96 -3.80 -0.35
CA ARG A 353 -13.02 -4.74 -0.97
C ARG A 353 -12.68 -5.93 -0.07
N LEU A 354 -12.61 -5.72 1.25
CA LEU A 354 -12.49 -6.79 2.24
C LEU A 354 -13.81 -7.58 2.36
N ALA A 355 -14.95 -6.91 2.14
CA ALA A 355 -16.27 -7.52 2.07
C ALA A 355 -16.58 -8.11 0.69
N GLN A 356 -15.82 -7.74 -0.36
CA GLN A 356 -15.89 -8.38 -1.66
C GLN A 356 -15.25 -9.76 -1.53
N PRO A 357 -15.96 -10.84 -1.87
CA PRO A 357 -15.34 -12.15 -1.95
C PRO A 357 -14.17 -12.05 -2.94
N VAL A 358 -12.98 -12.48 -2.52
CA VAL A 358 -11.79 -12.63 -3.37
C VAL A 358 -12.24 -13.24 -4.69
N GLU A 359 -11.90 -12.58 -5.81
CA GLU A 359 -12.27 -13.05 -7.16
C GLU A 359 -12.00 -14.56 -7.24
N PRO A 360 -13.04 -15.36 -7.52
CA PRO A 360 -12.95 -16.79 -7.40
C PRO A 360 -11.99 -17.33 -8.47
N VAL A 361 -10.95 -18.02 -8.04
CA VAL A 361 -10.62 -19.26 -8.75
C VAL A 361 -11.91 -20.08 -8.71
N PRO A 362 -12.53 -20.44 -9.85
CA PRO A 362 -13.83 -21.08 -9.86
C PRO A 362 -13.69 -22.53 -9.38
N VAL A 363 -13.72 -22.70 -8.07
CA VAL A 363 -14.26 -23.91 -7.46
C VAL A 363 -15.64 -23.50 -6.96
N GLU A 364 -16.67 -23.90 -7.71
CA GLU A 364 -18.06 -23.65 -7.34
C GLU A 364 -18.35 -24.36 -6.01
N LEU A 365 -18.62 -23.61 -4.93
CA LEU A 365 -18.94 -24.22 -3.63
C LEU A 365 -20.25 -25.01 -3.74
N LYS A 366 -20.26 -26.24 -3.22
CA LYS A 366 -21.47 -27.03 -3.03
C LYS A 366 -22.39 -26.27 -2.06
N PRO A 367 -23.71 -26.21 -2.32
CA PRO A 367 -24.62 -25.51 -1.44
C PRO A 367 -24.82 -26.25 -0.11
N VAL A 368 -24.87 -25.48 0.97
CA VAL A 368 -25.28 -25.97 2.29
C VAL A 368 -26.78 -26.20 2.28
N LYS A 369 -27.20 -27.36 2.79
CA LYS A 369 -28.62 -27.73 2.86
C LYS A 369 -29.15 -27.55 4.28
N LEU A 370 -30.44 -27.27 4.36
CA LEU A 370 -31.18 -27.19 5.61
C LEU A 370 -31.15 -28.55 6.33
N ASP A 371 -30.90 -28.53 7.65
CA ASP A 371 -30.81 -29.70 8.52
C ASP A 371 -29.72 -30.73 8.16
N GLU A 372 -28.75 -30.37 7.31
CA GLU A 372 -27.54 -31.17 7.04
C GLU A 372 -26.31 -30.43 7.61
N PRO A 373 -25.63 -30.99 8.64
CA PRO A 373 -24.43 -30.37 9.18
C PRO A 373 -23.25 -30.48 8.22
N VAL A 374 -22.54 -29.37 8.05
CA VAL A 374 -21.26 -29.30 7.34
C VAL A 374 -20.14 -29.48 8.36
N SER A 375 -19.36 -30.55 8.20
CA SER A 375 -18.17 -30.80 9.00
C SER A 375 -16.99 -29.98 8.49
N LEU A 376 -16.19 -29.44 9.42
CA LEU A 376 -14.94 -28.73 9.13
C LEU A 376 -13.72 -29.62 9.36
N ALA A 377 -13.90 -30.92 9.60
CA ALA A 377 -12.81 -31.87 9.71
C ALA A 377 -12.13 -32.11 8.36
N LEU A 378 -10.80 -32.28 8.36
CA LEU A 378 -10.00 -32.49 7.15
C LEU A 378 -10.51 -33.63 6.25
N ALA A 379 -11.02 -34.72 6.86
CA ALA A 379 -11.52 -35.88 6.13
C ALA A 379 -12.79 -35.60 5.31
N ASP A 380 -13.54 -34.54 5.64
CA ASP A 380 -14.80 -34.19 5.00
C ASP A 380 -14.65 -33.11 3.91
N GLU A 381 -13.40 -32.73 3.60
CA GLU A 381 -13.05 -31.77 2.53
C GLU A 381 -13.89 -30.48 2.56
N PRO A 382 -13.87 -29.71 3.67
CA PRO A 382 -14.75 -28.54 3.85
C PRO A 382 -14.57 -27.48 2.77
N GLN A 383 -13.40 -27.38 2.15
CA GLN A 383 -13.11 -26.48 1.03
C GLN A 383 -14.05 -26.65 -0.18
N SER A 384 -14.74 -27.79 -0.30
CA SER A 384 -15.74 -28.02 -1.35
C SER A 384 -17.08 -27.35 -1.07
N THR A 385 -17.34 -26.92 0.17
CA THR A 385 -18.65 -26.42 0.65
C THR A 385 -18.54 -25.03 1.29
N VAL A 386 -17.40 -24.72 1.90
CA VAL A 386 -17.14 -23.43 2.56
C VAL A 386 -15.81 -22.83 2.12
N ARG A 387 -15.73 -21.51 2.18
CA ARG A 387 -14.48 -20.75 2.05
C ARG A 387 -14.16 -20.08 3.37
N LEU A 388 -12.95 -20.28 3.86
CA LEU A 388 -12.47 -19.83 5.17
C LEU A 388 -11.48 -18.68 5.01
N THR A 389 -11.62 -17.60 5.78
CA THR A 389 -10.65 -16.51 5.89
C THR A 389 -10.46 -16.15 7.36
N GLY A 390 -9.22 -15.89 7.81
CA GLY A 390 -8.92 -15.69 9.24
C GLY A 390 -8.93 -16.99 10.07
N PHE A 391 -8.71 -18.11 9.39
CA PHE A 391 -8.60 -19.44 9.99
C PHE A 391 -7.22 -20.04 9.68
N SER A 392 -6.70 -20.87 10.59
CA SER A 392 -5.48 -21.63 10.38
C SER A 392 -5.70 -22.82 9.42
N THR A 393 -4.69 -23.66 9.24
CA THR A 393 -4.83 -24.94 8.51
C THR A 393 -5.95 -25.81 9.10
N VAL A 394 -6.73 -26.45 8.23
CA VAL A 394 -7.77 -27.41 8.62
C VAL A 394 -7.13 -28.66 9.25
N GLU A 395 -7.65 -29.07 10.39
CA GLU A 395 -7.17 -30.20 11.19
C GLU A 395 -8.18 -31.37 11.14
N HIS A 396 -7.81 -32.53 11.69
CA HIS A 396 -8.62 -33.75 11.62
C HIS A 396 -10.01 -33.66 12.31
N TRP A 397 -10.24 -32.61 13.11
CA TRP A 397 -11.47 -32.39 13.88
C TRP A 397 -12.23 -31.11 13.47
N GLY A 398 -11.58 -30.17 12.80
CA GLY A 398 -12.09 -28.81 12.59
C GLY A 398 -10.97 -27.82 12.25
N VAL A 399 -11.23 -26.53 12.46
CA VAL A 399 -10.29 -25.47 12.08
C VAL A 399 -10.27 -24.33 13.11
N TRP A 400 -9.09 -23.89 13.53
CA TRP A 400 -8.96 -22.76 14.45
C TRP A 400 -9.09 -21.41 13.75
N THR A 401 -9.74 -20.47 14.42
CA THR A 401 -9.62 -19.04 14.11
C THR A 401 -8.22 -18.55 14.47
N GLU A 402 -7.68 -17.61 13.68
CA GLU A 402 -6.37 -17.02 13.90
C GLU A 402 -6.46 -15.49 13.84
N GLY A 403 -6.29 -14.83 14.99
CA GLY A 403 -6.48 -13.39 15.15
C GLY A 403 -7.91 -12.99 15.54
N GLU A 404 -8.20 -11.69 15.48
CA GLU A 404 -9.44 -11.09 15.98
C GLU A 404 -10.65 -11.29 15.06
N LEU A 405 -10.43 -11.62 13.79
CA LEU A 405 -11.46 -11.67 12.76
C LEU A 405 -11.36 -12.95 11.94
N ALA A 406 -12.50 -13.62 11.76
CA ALA A 406 -12.61 -14.78 10.88
C ALA A 406 -13.96 -14.78 10.15
N THR A 407 -13.99 -15.27 8.92
CA THR A 407 -15.21 -15.36 8.11
C THR A 407 -15.32 -16.69 7.39
N VAL A 408 -16.53 -17.26 7.41
CA VAL A 408 -16.91 -18.43 6.62
C VAL A 408 -17.92 -17.98 5.57
N GLU A 409 -17.61 -18.20 4.30
CA GLU A 409 -18.55 -18.04 3.20
C GLU A 409 -19.08 -19.42 2.80
N CYS A 410 -20.39 -19.55 2.72
CA CYS A 410 -21.03 -20.75 2.17
C CYS A 410 -22.14 -20.38 1.19
N ARG A 411 -22.33 -21.22 0.17
CA ARG A 411 -23.42 -21.07 -0.79
C ARG A 411 -24.70 -21.62 -0.17
N ILE A 412 -25.80 -20.89 -0.32
CA ILE A 412 -27.14 -21.35 0.07
C ILE A 412 -28.02 -21.44 -1.17
N VAL A 413 -28.85 -22.48 -1.26
CA VAL A 413 -29.95 -22.49 -2.24
C VAL A 413 -31.08 -21.66 -1.65
N SER A 414 -31.82 -20.92 -2.48
CA SER A 414 -33.10 -20.36 -2.05
C SER A 414 -33.99 -21.54 -1.60
N SER A 415 -34.00 -21.82 -0.29
CA SER A 415 -34.72 -22.94 0.27
C SER A 415 -36.07 -22.45 0.76
N SER A 416 -37.12 -23.21 0.44
CA SER A 416 -38.42 -23.10 1.09
C SER A 416 -38.60 -24.34 1.95
N PRO A 417 -38.61 -24.24 3.30
CA PRO A 417 -38.58 -23.02 4.09
C PRO A 417 -37.19 -22.36 4.20
N VAL A 418 -37.17 -21.06 4.50
CA VAL A 418 -35.96 -20.27 4.79
C VAL A 418 -35.43 -20.73 6.16
N PRO A 419 -34.11 -20.99 6.33
CA PRO A 419 -33.53 -21.28 7.63
C PRO A 419 -33.80 -20.15 8.62
N ALA A 420 -34.29 -20.48 9.82
CA ALA A 420 -34.55 -19.50 10.88
C ALA A 420 -33.50 -19.54 12.00
N ALA A 421 -32.57 -20.50 11.95
CA ALA A 421 -31.50 -20.59 12.93
C ALA A 421 -30.19 -21.14 12.32
N LEU A 422 -29.08 -20.81 12.97
CA LEU A 422 -27.74 -21.30 12.66
C LEU A 422 -27.18 -21.97 13.91
N ARG A 423 -26.75 -23.22 13.77
CA ARG A 423 -26.01 -23.96 14.79
C ARG A 423 -24.54 -24.01 14.41
N LEU A 424 -23.68 -23.58 15.31
CA LEU A 424 -22.23 -23.68 15.20
C LEU A 424 -21.72 -24.58 16.32
N SER A 425 -20.94 -25.61 15.99
CA SER A 425 -20.24 -26.41 17.00
C SER A 425 -18.80 -25.90 17.12
N LEU A 426 -18.46 -25.36 18.30
CA LEU A 426 -17.24 -24.59 18.53
C LEU A 426 -16.42 -25.12 19.71
N VAL A 427 -15.10 -25.16 19.59
CA VAL A 427 -14.16 -25.41 20.69
C VAL A 427 -13.53 -24.09 21.13
N PRO A 428 -13.87 -23.51 22.29
CA PRO A 428 -13.22 -22.29 22.74
C PRO A 428 -11.80 -22.57 23.25
N PHE A 429 -10.84 -21.72 22.89
CA PHE A 429 -9.47 -21.80 23.39
C PHE A 429 -9.42 -21.22 24.80
N LEU A 430 -9.50 -22.08 25.83
CA LEU A 430 -9.53 -21.67 27.23
C LEU A 430 -8.30 -22.19 27.99
N HIS A 431 -7.78 -21.37 28.91
CA HIS A 431 -6.69 -21.73 29.81
C HIS A 431 -6.87 -21.05 31.18
N GLY A 432 -6.10 -21.45 32.20
CA GLY A 432 -6.14 -20.81 33.52
C GLY A 432 -5.89 -19.30 33.47
N ASP A 433 -4.92 -18.89 32.64
CA ASP A 433 -4.56 -17.48 32.39
C ASP A 433 -5.30 -16.87 31.18
N HIS A 434 -6.23 -17.62 30.59
CA HIS A 434 -7.10 -17.19 29.49
C HIS A 434 -8.49 -17.80 29.69
N ALA A 435 -9.14 -17.40 30.79
CA ALA A 435 -10.32 -18.09 31.32
C ALA A 435 -11.64 -17.71 30.62
N GLU A 436 -11.61 -16.76 29.69
CA GLU A 436 -12.77 -16.42 28.86
C GLU A 436 -12.38 -16.02 27.45
N VAL A 437 -13.23 -16.42 26.49
CA VAL A 437 -13.18 -15.97 25.10
C VAL A 437 -14.56 -15.41 24.77
N ALA A 438 -14.63 -14.13 24.42
CA ALA A 438 -15.86 -13.52 23.95
C ALA A 438 -15.85 -13.46 22.42
N VAL A 439 -16.95 -13.87 21.80
CA VAL A 439 -17.12 -13.91 20.36
C VAL A 439 -18.41 -13.19 20.00
N GLU A 440 -18.31 -12.25 19.07
CA GLU A 440 -19.47 -11.68 18.41
C GLU A 440 -19.67 -12.33 17.05
N LEU A 441 -20.90 -12.76 16.80
CA LEU A 441 -21.31 -13.40 15.57
C LEU A 441 -22.01 -12.39 14.66
N PHE A 442 -21.61 -12.38 13.40
CA PHE A 442 -22.23 -11.63 12.33
C PHE A 442 -22.70 -12.58 11.24
N VAL A 443 -23.84 -12.29 10.62
CA VAL A 443 -24.31 -13.00 9.43
C VAL A 443 -24.65 -11.97 8.37
N ASN A 444 -24.02 -12.07 7.20
CA ASN A 444 -24.14 -11.11 6.09
C ASN A 444 -23.97 -9.65 6.55
N GLY A 445 -23.00 -9.42 7.45
CA GLY A 445 -22.68 -8.09 8.01
C GLY A 445 -23.59 -7.63 9.14
N MET A 446 -24.69 -8.33 9.44
CA MET A 446 -25.58 -8.03 10.55
C MET A 446 -25.08 -8.70 11.83
N LYS A 447 -24.96 -7.93 12.92
CA LYS A 447 -24.62 -8.49 14.24
C LYS A 447 -25.80 -9.32 14.76
N ILE A 448 -25.55 -10.60 15.03
CA ILE A 448 -26.57 -11.55 15.50
C ILE A 448 -26.55 -11.65 17.02
N GLU A 449 -25.44 -12.10 17.60
CA GLU A 449 -25.34 -12.37 19.03
C GLU A 449 -23.88 -12.25 19.50
N ARG A 450 -23.70 -12.00 20.80
CA ARG A 450 -22.40 -12.10 21.47
C ARG A 450 -22.44 -13.21 22.51
N GLN A 451 -21.51 -14.16 22.42
CA GLN A 451 -21.37 -15.26 23.38
C GLN A 451 -20.03 -15.17 24.09
N VAL A 452 -20.03 -15.46 25.39
CA VAL A 452 -18.82 -15.53 26.20
C VAL A 452 -18.62 -16.96 26.69
N PHE A 453 -17.56 -17.60 26.22
CA PHE A 453 -17.19 -18.95 26.60
C PHE A 453 -16.32 -18.92 27.87
N ARG A 454 -16.66 -19.75 28.85
CA ARG A 454 -15.91 -19.95 30.11
C ARG A 454 -15.79 -21.44 30.45
N PRO A 455 -14.83 -21.85 31.29
CA PRO A 455 -14.74 -23.24 31.75
C PRO A 455 -16.04 -23.71 32.40
N ILE A 456 -16.51 -24.92 32.06
CA ILE A 456 -17.71 -25.52 32.66
C ILE A 456 -17.39 -26.00 34.08
N VAL A 457 -16.20 -26.58 34.27
CA VAL A 457 -15.59 -26.97 35.56
C VAL A 457 -14.08 -26.73 35.47
N ARG A 458 -13.39 -26.44 36.58
CA ARG A 458 -11.92 -26.26 36.60
C ARG A 458 -11.13 -27.49 36.09
N SER A 459 -11.76 -28.66 36.05
CA SER A 459 -11.18 -29.94 35.60
C SER A 459 -11.78 -30.45 34.28
N ALA A 460 -12.59 -29.64 33.58
CA ALA A 460 -13.16 -30.04 32.29
C ALA A 460 -12.05 -30.16 31.23
N PRO A 461 -12.20 -31.05 30.24
CA PRO A 461 -11.24 -31.15 29.14
C PRO A 461 -11.12 -29.80 28.41
N VAL A 462 -9.87 -29.40 28.13
CA VAL A 462 -9.53 -28.13 27.43
C VAL A 462 -10.09 -28.11 26.00
N PHE A 463 -10.40 -29.28 25.46
CA PHE A 463 -10.88 -29.49 24.10
C PHE A 463 -12.28 -30.10 24.12
N GLU A 464 -13.30 -29.25 24.27
CA GLU A 464 -14.71 -29.66 24.30
C GLU A 464 -15.52 -28.77 23.34
N ALA A 465 -16.16 -29.41 22.36
CA ALA A 465 -17.04 -28.72 21.42
C ALA A 465 -18.36 -28.34 22.09
N ARG A 466 -18.83 -27.12 21.81
CA ARG A 466 -20.04 -26.53 22.38
C ARG A 466 -20.90 -25.99 21.26
N ASP A 467 -22.16 -26.39 21.26
CA ASP A 467 -23.13 -25.89 20.29
C ASP A 467 -23.61 -24.50 20.67
N TRP A 468 -23.54 -23.59 19.70
CA TRP A 468 -24.10 -22.25 19.75
C TRP A 468 -25.19 -22.15 18.69
N LEU A 469 -26.46 -22.17 19.15
CA LEU A 469 -27.64 -22.03 18.30
C LEU A 469 -28.13 -20.58 18.38
N VAL A 470 -28.16 -19.89 17.25
CA VAL A 470 -28.64 -18.51 17.15
C VAL A 470 -29.82 -18.39 16.19
N ALA A 471 -30.73 -17.47 16.47
CA ALA A 471 -31.81 -17.12 15.56
C ALA A 471 -31.28 -16.28 14.39
N LEU A 472 -31.72 -16.58 13.17
CA LEU A 472 -31.40 -15.85 11.96
C LEU A 472 -32.59 -14.96 11.56
N PRO A 473 -32.42 -13.63 11.50
CA PRO A 473 -33.46 -12.76 10.96
C PRO A 473 -33.59 -13.00 9.45
N PRO A 474 -34.81 -12.90 8.86
CA PRO A 474 -35.03 -13.13 7.43
C PRO A 474 -34.11 -12.29 6.53
N GLU A 475 -33.76 -11.07 6.96
CA GLU A 475 -32.86 -10.15 6.28
C GLU A 475 -31.43 -10.69 6.18
N ALA A 476 -30.98 -11.48 7.17
CA ALA A 476 -29.66 -12.12 7.14
C ALA A 476 -29.57 -13.24 6.09
N MET A 477 -30.72 -13.75 5.61
CA MET A 477 -30.82 -14.78 4.58
C MET A 477 -31.05 -14.22 3.16
N ALA A 478 -30.89 -12.91 2.97
CA ALA A 478 -31.05 -12.28 1.66
C ALA A 478 -29.85 -12.62 0.74
N GLY A 479 -30.08 -13.45 -0.28
CA GLY A 479 -29.09 -13.75 -1.34
C GLY A 479 -28.88 -15.24 -1.59
N SER A 480 -27.85 -15.57 -2.36
CA SER A 480 -27.43 -16.95 -2.67
C SER A 480 -26.19 -17.42 -1.87
N SER A 481 -25.69 -16.56 -0.98
CA SER A 481 -24.53 -16.83 -0.15
C SER A 481 -24.78 -16.36 1.28
N LEU A 482 -24.20 -17.07 2.23
CA LEU A 482 -24.23 -16.77 3.66
C LEU A 482 -22.80 -16.55 4.14
N ILE A 483 -22.54 -15.36 4.68
CA ILE A 483 -21.24 -14.99 5.25
C ILE A 483 -21.38 -14.97 6.77
N ILE A 484 -20.75 -15.93 7.44
CA ILE A 484 -20.70 -16.05 8.90
C ILE A 484 -19.40 -15.42 9.39
N GLY A 485 -19.49 -14.29 10.09
CA GLY A 485 -18.35 -13.55 10.61
C GLY A 485 -18.20 -13.73 12.13
N PHE A 486 -16.95 -13.87 12.58
CA PHE A 486 -16.56 -13.91 13.98
C PHE A 486 -15.68 -12.71 14.30
N ARG A 487 -16.02 -12.00 15.38
CA ARG A 487 -15.13 -11.03 16.03
C ARG A 487 -14.78 -11.54 17.41
N ILE A 488 -13.50 -11.81 17.64
CA ILE A 488 -12.99 -12.46 18.84
C ILE A 488 -12.28 -11.42 19.69
N ASP A 489 -12.73 -11.28 20.93
CA ASP A 489 -12.07 -10.42 21.90
C ASP A 489 -10.86 -11.15 22.49
N ASN A 490 -9.68 -10.55 22.35
CA ASN A 490 -8.42 -10.98 22.99
C ASN A 490 -7.98 -12.44 22.67
N PRO A 491 -7.84 -12.85 21.40
CA PRO A 491 -7.32 -14.18 21.08
C PRO A 491 -5.87 -14.35 21.56
N ALA A 492 -5.56 -15.52 22.10
CA ALA A 492 -4.29 -15.84 22.75
C ALA A 492 -3.59 -17.01 22.06
N SER A 493 -2.27 -17.04 22.10
CA SER A 493 -1.49 -18.16 21.57
C SER A 493 -1.09 -19.16 22.65
N PRO A 494 -0.99 -20.46 22.33
CA PRO A 494 -0.37 -21.44 23.22
C PRO A 494 1.03 -21.02 23.70
N GLN A 495 1.81 -20.35 22.84
CA GLN A 495 3.12 -19.79 23.19
C GLN A 495 3.03 -18.72 24.28
N GLN A 496 2.11 -17.76 24.16
CA GLN A 496 1.91 -16.72 25.19
C GLN A 496 1.50 -17.31 26.55
N LEU A 497 0.82 -18.46 26.53
CA LEU A 497 0.36 -19.17 27.72
C LEU A 497 1.34 -20.25 28.21
N GLY A 498 2.52 -20.38 27.57
CA GLY A 498 3.55 -21.35 27.96
C GLY A 498 3.19 -22.82 27.70
N LEU A 499 2.22 -23.10 26.83
CA LEU A 499 1.72 -24.45 26.55
C LEU A 499 2.53 -25.16 25.46
N SER A 500 3.02 -24.44 24.45
CA SER A 500 3.84 -24.97 23.36
C SER A 500 4.59 -23.86 22.62
N SER A 501 5.29 -24.18 21.53
CA SER A 501 5.89 -23.18 20.62
C SER A 501 4.90 -22.61 19.59
N ASP A 502 3.62 -22.99 19.64
CA ASP A 502 2.59 -22.53 18.71
C ASP A 502 2.24 -21.06 18.96
N GLY A 503 2.63 -20.20 18.01
CA GLY A 503 2.41 -18.76 18.05
C GLY A 503 1.07 -18.29 17.48
N ARG A 504 0.23 -19.20 16.97
CA ARG A 504 -1.10 -18.84 16.44
C ARG A 504 -1.96 -18.22 17.53
N ARG A 505 -2.56 -17.07 17.28
CA ARG A 505 -3.49 -16.42 18.23
C ARG A 505 -4.89 -17.01 18.06
N LEU A 506 -5.24 -17.97 18.91
CA LEU A 506 -6.45 -18.77 18.84
C LEU A 506 -7.59 -18.13 19.64
N GLY A 507 -8.81 -18.21 19.10
CA GLY A 507 -10.03 -17.85 19.82
C GLY A 507 -10.99 -19.01 19.96
N VAL A 508 -11.62 -19.41 18.86
CA VAL A 508 -12.50 -20.58 18.77
C VAL A 508 -12.12 -21.48 17.61
N GLY A 509 -12.27 -22.79 17.79
CA GLY A 509 -12.15 -23.82 16.77
C GLY A 509 -13.53 -24.14 16.23
N LEU A 510 -13.71 -24.08 14.92
CA LEU A 510 -14.98 -24.39 14.26
C LEU A 510 -14.98 -25.87 13.84
N CYS A 511 -15.91 -26.64 14.39
CA CYS A 511 -16.07 -28.06 14.09
C CYS A 511 -17.18 -28.31 13.07
N GLN A 512 -18.34 -27.67 13.24
CA GLN A 512 -19.51 -27.90 12.39
C GLN A 512 -20.35 -26.63 12.20
N ILE A 513 -21.00 -26.53 11.04
CA ILE A 513 -22.00 -25.51 10.70
C ILE A 513 -23.28 -26.21 10.28
N GLU A 514 -24.44 -25.77 10.77
CA GLU A 514 -25.71 -26.31 10.33
C GLU A 514 -26.82 -25.26 10.31
N LEU A 515 -27.57 -25.24 9.21
CA LEU A 515 -28.76 -24.42 9.04
C LEU A 515 -29.98 -25.15 9.60
N LYS A 516 -30.74 -24.47 10.45
CA LYS A 516 -31.92 -25.00 11.14
C LYS A 516 -33.17 -24.22 10.80
N ARG A 517 -34.31 -24.91 10.92
CA ARG A 517 -35.64 -24.33 10.79
C ARG A 517 -36.02 -23.46 11.97
#